data_AF-A0A934QDT7-F1
#
_entry.id   AF-A0A934QDT7-F1
#
_cell.length_a   1.000
_cell.length_b   1.000
_cell.length_c   1.000
_cell.angle_alpha   90.00
_cell.angle_beta   90.00
_cell.angle_gamma   90.00
#
_symmetry.space_group_name_H-M   'P 1'
#
loop_
_entity.id
_entity.type
_entity.pdbx_description
1 polymer ?
#
loop_
_entity_poly.entity_id
_entity_poly.type
_entity_poly.pdbx_seq_one_letter_code
_entity_poly.pdbx_strand_id
1 'polypeptide(L)'
;MIWINGHRVAGFDDGRVTGTRNLEYAGEAHAAPQTSAFTAPGSVLKDGTNTIAVALHQDREASSDAYFDLSSLTTSTAPPPAVAAGNTPGSAPAGQTPATSAALPERVILNPTATPATSQTFSWIAGDAAQETGEIEIGEAAGGATRTVPAQPAGRVNANPKQHFSVTVDGLRAGTEYRYRVGAPGSTSEWARFTTATAGASDFQFLAFGDAQIGLDTVWPDVIRRAEERAPQAKLSLHVGDLINTATNEKEWNSWFAGLKNVAASRNILTTPGNHEHSGDTRLGTWKANFAHPANQPTGTTIGELGRLAEGESDAAKQWAAYFEHWSKMAADTVYATDYQGVRFVTLNSNRNTASLTPDNLPGCFGLDCPSVDVSASWLRFEAAWLDTVLQQNPGK
;
A
#
# COMPACT_ATOMS: atom_id res chain seq x y z
N MET A 1 21.73 5.91 -16.95
CA MET A 1 22.78 6.65 -17.71
C MET A 1 23.20 7.90 -16.97
N ILE A 2 24.45 8.37 -17.15
CA ILE A 2 25.01 9.51 -16.41
C ILE A 2 25.75 10.47 -17.34
N TRP A 3 25.53 11.77 -17.13
CA TRP A 3 26.18 12.87 -17.85
C TRP A 3 26.81 13.87 -16.89
N ILE A 4 27.92 14.46 -17.33
CA ILE A 4 28.57 15.59 -16.65
C ILE A 4 28.68 16.73 -17.66
N ASN A 5 28.10 17.89 -17.34
CA ASN A 5 28.06 19.07 -18.22
C ASN A 5 27.56 18.76 -19.64
N GLY A 6 26.60 17.84 -19.79
CA GLY A 6 26.05 17.43 -21.07
C GLY A 6 26.85 16.34 -21.81
N HIS A 7 28.03 15.94 -21.31
CA HIS A 7 28.79 14.82 -21.87
C HIS A 7 28.39 13.51 -21.18
N ARG A 8 27.98 12.50 -21.95
CA ARG A 8 27.67 11.17 -21.39
C ARG A 8 28.97 10.53 -20.93
N VAL A 9 29.03 10.13 -19.66
CA VAL A 9 30.25 9.57 -19.04
C VAL A 9 30.08 8.11 -18.62
N ALA A 10 28.85 7.66 -18.36
CA ALA A 10 28.62 6.28 -17.93
C ALA A 10 27.20 5.79 -18.26
N GLY A 11 27.06 4.48 -18.26
CA GLY A 11 25.83 3.73 -18.44
C GLY A 11 25.81 2.52 -17.51
N PHE A 12 24.62 2.11 -17.10
CA PHE A 12 24.39 0.92 -16.29
C PHE A 12 23.06 0.30 -16.74
N ASP A 13 23.10 -0.95 -17.17
CA ASP A 13 21.99 -1.73 -17.75
C ASP A 13 21.15 -0.98 -18.81
N ASP A 14 21.81 -0.10 -19.57
CA ASP A 14 21.16 0.82 -20.51
C ASP A 14 21.21 0.37 -21.97
N GLY A 15 21.59 -0.89 -22.23
CA GLY A 15 21.69 -1.44 -23.58
C GLY A 15 20.37 -1.45 -24.37
N ARG A 16 19.23 -1.30 -23.69
CA ARG A 16 17.90 -1.21 -24.32
C ARG A 16 17.45 0.22 -24.65
N VAL A 17 18.20 1.24 -24.22
CA VAL A 17 17.93 2.64 -24.55
C VAL A 17 18.51 2.94 -25.92
N THR A 18 17.67 3.38 -26.86
CA THR A 18 18.10 3.71 -28.22
C THR A 18 18.12 5.22 -28.48
N GLY A 19 17.39 6.00 -27.68
CA GLY A 19 17.23 7.44 -27.90
C GLY A 19 16.43 7.78 -29.17
N THR A 20 15.74 6.80 -29.78
CA THR A 20 14.98 6.99 -31.03
C THR A 20 13.49 7.22 -30.79
N ARG A 21 13.02 7.01 -29.56
CA ARG A 21 11.64 7.26 -29.12
C ARG A 21 11.62 7.81 -27.70
N ASN A 22 10.54 8.48 -27.33
CA ASN A 22 10.42 9.14 -26.02
C ASN A 22 10.19 8.16 -24.87
N LEU A 23 9.42 7.08 -25.08
CA LEU A 23 9.17 6.05 -24.07
C LEU A 23 10.10 4.86 -24.30
N GLU A 24 11.06 4.69 -23.41
CA GLU A 24 12.04 3.60 -23.44
C GLU A 24 12.24 3.01 -22.05
N TYR A 25 12.47 1.70 -22.02
CA TYR A 25 12.69 0.92 -20.81
C TYR A 25 14.08 0.30 -20.83
N ALA A 26 14.74 0.25 -19.69
CA ALA A 26 16.08 -0.30 -19.54
C ALA A 26 16.31 -0.83 -18.12
N GLY A 27 17.21 -1.81 -17.99
CA GLY A 27 17.36 -2.65 -16.79
C GLY A 27 17.47 -4.14 -17.16
N GLU A 28 17.74 -4.98 -16.15
CA GLU A 28 17.79 -6.45 -16.27
C GLU A 28 16.83 -7.15 -15.27
N ALA A 29 15.72 -6.50 -14.91
CA ALA A 29 14.69 -7.04 -14.02
C ALA A 29 15.21 -7.61 -12.68
N HIS A 30 16.22 -6.97 -12.08
CA HIS A 30 16.74 -7.38 -10.79
C HIS A 30 15.74 -7.11 -9.66
N ALA A 31 15.65 -8.04 -8.70
CA ALA A 31 14.76 -7.92 -7.54
C ALA A 31 15.27 -6.93 -6.46
N ALA A 32 16.48 -6.38 -6.61
CA ALA A 32 17.06 -5.40 -5.70
C ALA A 32 17.97 -4.42 -6.47
N PRO A 33 18.11 -3.15 -6.00
CA PRO A 33 19.01 -2.19 -6.63
C PRO A 33 20.43 -2.72 -6.74
N GLN A 34 21.03 -2.55 -7.91
CA GLN A 34 22.44 -2.84 -8.12
C GLN A 34 23.28 -1.60 -7.86
N THR A 35 24.41 -1.78 -7.19
CA THR A 35 25.41 -0.72 -7.01
C THR A 35 26.44 -0.80 -8.13
N SER A 36 26.72 0.33 -8.77
CA SER A 36 27.77 0.44 -9.78
C SER A 36 28.62 1.69 -9.53
N ALA A 37 29.88 1.62 -9.93
CA ALA A 37 30.83 2.72 -9.84
C ALA A 37 31.35 3.05 -11.24
N PHE A 38 31.51 4.35 -11.51
CA PHE A 38 32.09 4.84 -12.75
C PHE A 38 33.09 5.94 -12.44
N THR A 39 34.00 6.19 -13.38
CA THR A 39 34.92 7.32 -13.32
C THR A 39 34.80 8.13 -14.60
N ALA A 40 34.91 9.45 -14.48
CA ALA A 40 34.88 10.37 -15.60
C ALA A 40 36.20 11.16 -15.65
N PRO A 41 36.75 11.43 -16.84
CA PRO A 41 37.98 12.20 -16.94
C PRO A 41 37.76 13.63 -16.48
N GLY A 42 38.75 14.24 -15.84
CA GLY A 42 38.67 15.65 -15.41
C GLY A 42 38.38 16.63 -16.55
N SER A 43 38.63 16.24 -17.80
CA SER A 43 38.34 17.04 -18.99
C SER A 43 36.85 17.30 -19.24
N VAL A 44 35.93 16.54 -18.62
CA VAL A 44 34.49 16.86 -18.69
C VAL A 44 34.06 17.87 -17.62
N LEU A 45 34.96 18.22 -16.69
CA LEU A 45 34.73 19.23 -15.67
C LEU A 45 35.14 20.62 -16.19
N LYS A 46 34.48 21.64 -15.65
CA LYS A 46 34.83 23.04 -15.82
C LYS A 46 35.06 23.69 -14.47
N ASP A 47 35.81 24.77 -14.44
CA ASP A 47 36.02 25.55 -13.22
C ASP A 47 34.68 26.07 -12.68
N GLY A 48 34.51 25.97 -11.36
CA GLY A 48 33.28 26.35 -10.67
C GLY A 48 32.21 25.27 -10.71
N THR A 49 30.97 25.64 -11.08
CA THR A 49 29.80 24.77 -10.97
C THR A 49 29.73 23.75 -12.10
N ASN A 50 29.63 22.48 -11.74
CA ASN A 50 29.43 21.36 -12.66
C ASN A 50 28.03 20.77 -12.45
N THR A 51 27.41 20.30 -13.54
CA THR A 51 26.08 19.66 -13.49
C THR A 51 26.22 18.18 -13.78
N ILE A 52 25.72 17.34 -12.87
CA ILE A 52 25.56 15.90 -13.09
C ILE A 52 24.08 15.64 -13.38
N ALA A 53 23.80 14.98 -14.50
CA ALA A 53 22.46 14.53 -14.84
C ALA A 53 22.43 13.00 -14.86
N VAL A 54 21.37 12.42 -14.32
CA VAL A 54 21.13 10.98 -14.31
C VAL A 54 19.79 10.73 -14.97
N ALA A 55 19.78 9.83 -15.96
CA ALA A 55 18.55 9.31 -16.54
C ALA A 55 18.32 7.91 -16.01
N LEU A 56 17.16 7.74 -15.37
CA LEU A 56 16.67 6.51 -14.80
C LEU A 56 15.49 6.02 -15.65
N HIS A 57 15.47 4.73 -15.94
CA HIS A 57 14.41 4.08 -16.72
C HIS A 57 13.80 2.97 -15.88
N GLN A 58 12.49 2.77 -16.02
CA GLN A 58 11.86 1.54 -15.56
C GLN A 58 12.32 0.38 -16.44
N ASP A 59 12.34 -0.82 -15.87
CA ASP A 59 12.80 -2.03 -16.58
C ASP A 59 11.89 -2.42 -17.74
N ARG A 60 10.57 -2.28 -17.59
CA ARG A 60 9.57 -2.67 -18.60
C ARG A 60 8.26 -1.93 -18.32
N GLU A 61 7.31 -1.99 -19.25
CA GLU A 61 6.03 -1.29 -19.16
C GLU A 61 5.24 -1.59 -17.88
N ALA A 62 5.28 -2.83 -17.42
CA ALA A 62 4.59 -3.26 -16.21
C ALA A 62 5.42 -3.09 -14.93
N SER A 63 6.60 -2.47 -14.99
CA SER A 63 7.45 -2.21 -13.82
C SER A 63 7.13 -0.83 -13.26
N SER A 64 6.75 -0.73 -11.98
CA SER A 64 6.68 0.53 -11.24
C SER A 64 8.07 0.99 -10.76
N ASP A 65 8.95 0.05 -10.45
CA ASP A 65 10.21 0.30 -9.76
C ASP A 65 11.24 1.11 -10.54
N ALA A 66 11.80 2.12 -9.87
CA ALA A 66 12.98 2.84 -10.29
C ALA A 66 13.72 3.37 -9.06
N TYR A 67 15.01 3.04 -8.92
CA TYR A 67 15.82 3.45 -7.77
C TYR A 67 17.09 4.19 -8.19
N PHE A 68 17.43 5.25 -7.46
CA PHE A 68 18.69 5.95 -7.59
C PHE A 68 19.20 6.39 -6.22
N ASP A 69 20.44 5.98 -5.90
CA ASP A 69 21.21 6.52 -4.79
C ASP A 69 22.62 6.88 -5.28
N LEU A 70 23.16 7.97 -4.75
CA LEU A 70 24.55 8.38 -4.96
C LEU A 70 25.25 8.42 -3.61
N SER A 71 25.77 7.27 -3.20
CA SER A 71 26.35 7.11 -1.87
C SER A 71 27.70 7.83 -1.71
N SER A 72 28.43 8.10 -2.81
CA SER A 72 29.67 8.88 -2.77
C SER A 72 29.96 9.58 -4.11
N LEU A 73 30.58 10.77 -4.03
CA LEU A 73 31.15 11.49 -5.16
C LEU A 73 32.49 12.10 -4.72
N THR A 74 33.57 11.72 -5.39
CA THR A 74 34.91 12.21 -5.04
C THR A 74 35.65 12.69 -6.27
N THR A 75 36.50 13.70 -6.11
CA THR A 75 37.50 14.10 -7.10
C THR A 75 38.82 13.45 -6.74
N SER A 76 39.49 12.82 -7.70
CA SER A 76 40.77 12.13 -7.49
C SER A 76 41.71 12.41 -8.65
N THR A 77 43.00 12.59 -8.34
CA THR A 77 44.09 12.71 -9.31
C THR A 77 44.79 11.37 -9.57
N ALA A 78 44.32 10.27 -8.97
CA ALA A 78 44.85 8.92 -9.13
C ALA A 78 43.92 8.06 -10.01
N PRO A 79 44.45 7.10 -10.80
CA PRO A 79 43.62 6.23 -11.63
C PRO A 79 42.71 5.31 -10.77
N PRO A 80 41.58 4.82 -11.31
CA PRO A 80 40.54 4.15 -10.53
C PRO A 80 41.03 2.82 -9.94
N PRO A 81 40.68 2.46 -8.69
CA PRO A 81 40.83 1.08 -8.24
C PRO A 81 39.78 0.18 -8.91
N ALA A 82 40.17 -1.05 -9.26
CA ALA A 82 39.24 -2.08 -9.70
C ALA A 82 38.29 -2.48 -8.55
N VAL A 83 36.99 -2.56 -8.85
CA VAL A 83 35.93 -2.90 -7.89
C VAL A 83 36.02 -4.39 -7.55
N ALA A 84 36.27 -4.72 -6.29
CA ALA A 84 36.15 -6.09 -5.76
C ALA A 84 34.79 -6.25 -5.06
N ALA A 85 34.12 -7.35 -5.38
CA ALA A 85 32.84 -7.73 -4.79
C ALA A 85 32.99 -8.27 -3.36
N GLY A 86 32.03 -7.88 -2.50
CA GLY A 86 31.55 -8.69 -1.38
C GLY A 86 32.28 -8.53 -0.05
N ASN A 87 31.56 -8.05 0.96
CA ASN A 87 31.71 -8.50 2.34
C ASN A 87 30.36 -8.40 3.07
N THR A 88 29.96 -9.52 3.68
CA THR A 88 28.79 -9.73 4.54
C THR A 88 29.01 -9.13 5.93
N PRO A 89 27.98 -8.55 6.59
CA PRO A 89 28.07 -8.23 8.02
C PRO A 89 27.83 -9.46 8.90
N GLY A 90 28.74 -9.65 9.86
CA GLY A 90 28.65 -10.67 10.91
C GLY A 90 27.59 -10.36 11.97
N SER A 91 27.00 -11.42 12.50
CA SER A 91 26.04 -11.43 13.60
C SER A 91 26.69 -11.10 14.95
N ALA A 92 26.06 -10.23 15.74
CA ALA A 92 26.32 -10.07 17.17
C ALA A 92 25.20 -10.73 18.00
N PRO A 93 25.49 -11.26 19.21
CA PRO A 93 24.61 -12.17 19.93
C PRO A 93 23.52 -11.44 20.73
N ALA A 94 22.34 -12.07 20.81
CA ALA A 94 21.25 -11.67 21.68
C ALA A 94 21.56 -12.05 23.14
N GLY A 95 21.39 -11.10 24.04
CA GLY A 95 21.49 -11.31 25.47
C GLY A 95 20.41 -10.56 26.24
N GLN A 96 19.67 -11.35 27.02
CA GLN A 96 18.86 -11.01 28.20
C GLN A 96 17.38 -10.68 27.99
N THR A 97 16.55 -11.68 28.31
CA THR A 97 15.13 -11.58 28.65
C THR A 97 14.94 -11.09 30.09
N PRO A 98 14.11 -10.06 30.32
CA PRO A 98 13.39 -9.89 31.57
C PRO A 98 11.92 -10.32 31.44
N ALA A 99 11.43 -10.93 32.52
CA ALA A 99 10.05 -11.17 32.96
C ALA A 99 8.89 -10.98 31.94
N THR A 100 8.06 -12.02 31.83
CA THR A 100 6.83 -12.12 31.02
C THR A 100 5.84 -10.99 31.32
N SER A 101 5.98 -9.87 30.61
CA SER A 101 4.85 -9.01 30.30
C SER A 101 3.99 -9.74 29.26
N ALA A 102 2.67 -9.73 29.42
CA ALA A 102 1.79 -10.29 28.41
C ALA A 102 2.08 -9.59 27.07
N ALA A 103 2.34 -10.37 26.01
CA ALA A 103 2.58 -9.79 24.70
C ALA A 103 1.36 -8.95 24.30
N LEU A 104 1.60 -7.71 23.90
CA LEU A 104 0.55 -6.74 23.60
C LEU A 104 0.15 -6.85 22.12
N PRO A 105 -1.07 -6.41 21.75
CA PRO A 105 -1.45 -6.25 20.36
C PRO A 105 -0.46 -5.37 19.59
N GLU A 106 -0.19 -5.76 18.35
CA GLU A 106 0.80 -5.12 17.47
C GLU A 106 0.12 -4.59 16.20
N ARG A 107 0.81 -3.72 15.45
CA ARG A 107 0.36 -3.18 14.15
C ARG A 107 -1.03 -2.56 14.17
N VAL A 108 -1.33 -1.81 15.23
CA VAL A 108 -2.57 -1.05 15.32
C VAL A 108 -2.58 0.00 14.21
N ILE A 109 -3.59 -0.05 13.35
CA ILE A 109 -3.76 0.86 12.22
C ILE A 109 -5.20 1.34 12.10
N LEU A 110 -5.35 2.61 11.75
CA LEU A 110 -6.62 3.25 11.46
C LEU A 110 -6.83 3.38 9.96
N ASN A 111 -7.95 2.89 9.46
CA ASN A 111 -8.41 3.12 8.09
C ASN A 111 -9.71 3.92 8.12
N PRO A 112 -9.89 4.94 7.25
CA PRO A 112 -11.13 5.70 7.24
C PRO A 112 -12.28 4.83 6.72
N THR A 113 -13.46 5.01 7.28
CA THR A 113 -14.70 4.45 6.73
C THR A 113 -15.18 5.29 5.55
N ALA A 114 -16.31 4.93 4.93
CA ALA A 114 -16.96 5.82 3.95
C ALA A 114 -17.39 7.17 4.58
N THR A 115 -17.59 7.20 5.89
CA THR A 115 -18.09 8.36 6.66
C THR A 115 -17.19 8.63 7.89
N PRO A 116 -15.93 9.06 7.70
CA PRO A 116 -14.94 9.20 8.76
C PRO A 116 -15.26 10.29 9.81
N ALA A 117 -16.31 11.09 9.58
CA ALA A 117 -16.82 12.03 10.56
C ALA A 117 -17.62 11.35 11.69
N THR A 118 -18.18 10.16 11.43
CA THR A 118 -19.07 9.48 12.38
C THR A 118 -18.72 8.01 12.59
N SER A 119 -17.67 7.50 11.93
CA SER A 119 -17.16 6.15 12.15
C SER A 119 -15.67 6.02 11.87
N GLN A 120 -15.04 4.98 12.42
CA GLN A 120 -13.62 4.70 12.27
C GLN A 120 -13.38 3.19 12.24
N THR A 121 -12.51 2.72 11.35
CA THR A 121 -12.05 1.33 11.33
C THR A 121 -10.68 1.21 11.98
N PHE A 122 -10.49 0.15 12.76
CA PHE A 122 -9.26 -0.21 13.45
C PHE A 122 -8.90 -1.65 13.08
N SER A 123 -7.62 -1.90 12.80
CA SER A 123 -7.08 -3.25 12.58
C SER A 123 -5.81 -3.45 13.42
N TRP A 124 -5.56 -4.68 13.85
CA TRP A 124 -4.36 -5.05 14.61
C TRP A 124 -4.07 -6.56 14.55
N ILE A 125 -2.89 -6.95 15.02
CA ILE A 125 -2.51 -8.36 15.26
C ILE A 125 -2.58 -8.63 16.76
N ALA A 126 -3.12 -9.79 17.14
CA ALA A 126 -3.14 -10.28 18.52
C ALA A 126 -1.75 -10.26 19.17
N GLY A 127 -1.69 -10.02 20.48
CA GLY A 127 -0.43 -10.13 21.22
C GLY A 127 0.05 -11.58 21.34
N ASP A 128 -0.89 -12.52 21.48
CA ASP A 128 -0.64 -13.94 21.68
C ASP A 128 -1.31 -14.81 20.60
N ALA A 129 -0.70 -15.94 20.26
CA ALA A 129 -1.19 -16.86 19.22
C ALA A 129 -2.48 -17.61 19.61
N ALA A 130 -2.75 -17.78 20.91
CA ALA A 130 -3.93 -18.45 21.45
C ALA A 130 -5.17 -17.53 21.51
N GLN A 131 -5.01 -16.24 21.21
CA GLN A 131 -6.10 -15.28 21.24
C GLN A 131 -6.99 -15.41 19.99
N GLU A 132 -8.22 -15.86 20.18
CA GLU A 132 -9.21 -16.02 19.10
C GLU A 132 -10.26 -14.90 19.05
N THR A 133 -10.30 -14.04 20.07
CA THR A 133 -11.23 -12.90 20.15
C THR A 133 -10.47 -11.59 20.28
N GLY A 134 -11.07 -10.51 19.79
CA GLY A 134 -10.56 -9.16 19.91
C GLY A 134 -11.68 -8.19 20.23
N GLU A 135 -11.34 -7.09 20.89
CA GLU A 135 -12.24 -6.00 21.22
C GLU A 135 -11.51 -4.66 21.17
N ILE A 136 -12.27 -3.60 20.95
CA ILE A 136 -11.83 -2.22 21.15
C ILE A 136 -12.63 -1.60 22.29
N GLU A 137 -11.94 -0.95 23.21
CA GLU A 137 -12.53 -0.05 24.19
C GLU A 137 -12.31 1.39 23.74
N ILE A 138 -13.38 2.18 23.63
CA ILE A 138 -13.33 3.54 23.09
C ILE A 138 -14.25 4.50 23.85
N GLY A 139 -13.80 5.75 24.02
CA GLY A 139 -14.58 6.85 24.60
C GLY A 139 -14.00 8.21 24.20
N GLU A 140 -14.75 9.29 24.46
CA GLU A 140 -14.25 10.65 24.18
C GLU A 140 -13.03 10.96 25.04
N ALA A 141 -12.02 11.61 24.44
CA ALA A 141 -10.77 11.93 25.13
C ALA A 141 -10.98 12.98 26.24
N ALA A 142 -11.99 13.84 26.10
CA ALA A 142 -12.39 14.82 27.12
C ALA A 142 -12.93 14.20 28.42
N GLY A 143 -13.19 12.88 28.44
CA GLY A 143 -13.69 12.14 29.60
C GLY A 143 -15.03 11.45 29.34
N GLY A 144 -15.50 10.70 30.33
CA GLY A 144 -16.76 9.95 30.26
C GLY A 144 -16.59 8.43 30.13
N ALA A 145 -17.72 7.74 30.04
CA ALA A 145 -17.78 6.29 29.93
C ALA A 145 -17.20 5.82 28.60
N THR A 146 -16.50 4.69 28.64
CA THR A 146 -16.10 3.95 27.45
C THR A 146 -17.17 2.94 27.09
N ARG A 147 -17.13 2.47 25.85
CA ARG A 147 -17.85 1.27 25.43
C ARG A 147 -16.90 0.30 24.76
N THR A 148 -17.25 -0.97 24.82
CA THR A 148 -16.51 -2.07 24.19
C THR A 148 -17.26 -2.52 22.94
N VAL A 149 -16.52 -2.72 21.84
CA VAL A 149 -17.05 -3.26 20.58
C VAL A 149 -16.23 -4.49 20.20
N PRO A 150 -16.87 -5.65 19.94
CA PRO A 150 -16.16 -6.84 19.52
C PRO A 150 -15.58 -6.68 18.10
N ALA A 151 -14.39 -7.20 17.89
CA ALA A 151 -13.72 -7.25 16.61
C ALA A 151 -13.98 -8.55 15.86
N GLN A 152 -13.83 -8.50 14.54
CA GLN A 152 -13.93 -9.66 13.67
C GLN A 152 -12.54 -10.22 13.37
N PRO A 153 -12.36 -11.55 13.33
CA PRO A 153 -11.10 -12.16 12.90
C PRO A 153 -10.88 -11.92 11.40
N ALA A 154 -9.70 -11.41 11.05
CA ALA A 154 -9.26 -11.17 9.66
C ALA A 154 -8.29 -12.24 9.15
N GLY A 155 -8.12 -13.33 9.91
CA GLY A 155 -7.29 -14.49 9.57
C GLY A 155 -5.86 -14.47 10.16
N ARG A 156 -5.09 -15.49 9.78
CA ARG A 156 -3.66 -15.66 10.10
C ARG A 156 -2.91 -15.80 8.78
N VAL A 157 -1.86 -15.02 8.58
CA VAL A 157 -1.17 -14.91 7.28
C VAL A 157 0.34 -15.06 7.48
N ASN A 158 1.06 -15.36 6.39
CA ASN A 158 2.53 -15.46 6.37
C ASN A 158 3.15 -16.40 7.40
N ALA A 159 2.44 -17.48 7.75
CA ALA A 159 2.80 -18.41 8.84
C ALA A 159 2.99 -17.74 10.21
N ASN A 160 2.51 -16.51 10.39
CA ASN A 160 2.38 -15.87 11.69
C ASN A 160 1.18 -16.50 12.42
N PRO A 161 1.37 -17.13 13.60
CA PRO A 161 0.28 -17.80 14.31
C PRO A 161 -0.66 -16.84 15.03
N LYS A 162 -0.35 -15.54 15.07
CA LYS A 162 -1.17 -14.52 15.71
C LYS A 162 -2.34 -14.12 14.83
N GLN A 163 -3.53 -14.09 15.42
CA GLN A 163 -4.77 -13.72 14.74
C GLN A 163 -4.79 -12.22 14.41
N HIS A 164 -5.13 -11.86 13.18
CA HIS A 164 -5.47 -10.48 12.81
C HIS A 164 -6.92 -10.19 13.16
N PHE A 165 -7.20 -8.95 13.55
CA PHE A 165 -8.53 -8.46 13.89
C PHE A 165 -8.82 -7.13 13.21
N SER A 166 -10.09 -6.89 12.90
CA SER A 166 -10.59 -5.59 12.48
C SER A 166 -11.94 -5.27 13.10
N VAL A 167 -12.23 -3.98 13.30
CA VAL A 167 -13.51 -3.50 13.82
C VAL A 167 -13.82 -2.11 13.30
N THR A 168 -15.08 -1.90 12.90
CA THR A 168 -15.61 -0.56 12.60
C THR A 168 -16.46 -0.08 13.77
N VAL A 169 -16.15 1.12 14.27
CA VAL A 169 -16.88 1.77 15.35
C VAL A 169 -17.70 2.91 14.76
N ASP A 170 -19.02 2.73 14.74
CA ASP A 170 -19.98 3.74 14.26
C ASP A 170 -20.55 4.62 15.38
N GLY A 171 -21.24 5.71 15.03
CA GLY A 171 -21.92 6.59 15.98
C GLY A 171 -20.96 7.50 16.76
N LEU A 172 -19.79 7.79 16.19
CA LEU A 172 -18.86 8.78 16.70
C LEU A 172 -19.36 10.20 16.38
N ARG A 173 -18.93 11.17 17.18
CA ARG A 173 -19.19 12.60 16.93
C ARG A 173 -18.12 13.14 15.99
N ALA A 174 -18.51 14.01 15.07
CA ALA A 174 -17.61 14.65 14.13
C ALA A 174 -16.63 15.61 14.82
N GLY A 175 -15.42 15.75 14.29
CA GLY A 175 -14.37 16.64 14.79
C GLY A 175 -14.00 16.41 16.25
N THR A 176 -14.17 15.19 16.76
CA THR A 176 -14.03 14.86 18.19
C THR A 176 -12.82 13.97 18.41
N GLU A 177 -12.01 14.29 19.41
CA GLU A 177 -10.89 13.44 19.83
C GLU A 177 -11.41 12.27 20.69
N TYR A 178 -11.03 11.07 20.31
CA TYR A 178 -11.33 9.83 21.02
C TYR A 178 -10.06 9.21 21.57
N ARG A 179 -10.18 8.57 22.73
CA ARG A 179 -9.18 7.64 23.26
C ARG A 179 -9.68 6.21 23.05
N TYR A 180 -8.77 5.32 22.68
CA TYR A 180 -9.09 3.92 22.47
C TYR A 180 -7.94 3.00 22.88
N ARG A 181 -8.24 1.72 23.08
CA ARG A 181 -7.26 0.64 23.15
C ARG A 181 -7.86 -0.64 22.59
N VAL A 182 -7.02 -1.48 22.00
CA VAL A 182 -7.43 -2.73 21.35
C VAL A 182 -6.85 -3.93 22.08
N GLY A 183 -7.42 -5.10 21.86
CA GLY A 183 -6.85 -6.36 22.34
C GLY A 183 -7.91 -7.32 22.86
N ALA A 184 -7.61 -7.99 23.95
CA ALA A 184 -8.53 -8.85 24.69
C ALA A 184 -8.21 -8.78 26.19
N PRO A 185 -9.08 -9.27 27.09
CA PRO A 185 -8.77 -9.38 28.51
C PRO A 185 -7.42 -10.10 28.74
N GLY A 186 -6.47 -9.42 29.39
CA GLY A 186 -5.13 -9.94 29.65
C GLY A 186 -4.06 -9.62 28.60
N SER A 187 -4.44 -9.10 27.43
CA SER A 187 -3.54 -8.59 26.37
C SER A 187 -4.19 -7.38 25.71
N THR A 188 -4.03 -6.20 26.31
CA THR A 188 -4.65 -4.95 25.84
C THR A 188 -3.58 -3.91 25.60
N SER A 189 -3.66 -3.20 24.47
CA SER A 189 -2.72 -2.12 24.14
C SER A 189 -2.79 -0.98 25.16
N GLU A 190 -1.76 -0.13 25.13
CA GLU A 190 -1.83 1.19 25.72
C GLU A 190 -2.95 2.02 25.08
N TRP A 191 -3.39 3.07 25.79
CA TRP A 191 -4.35 4.04 25.25
C TRP A 191 -3.71 4.86 24.12
N ALA A 192 -4.33 4.82 22.95
CA ALA A 192 -4.03 5.70 21.82
C ALA A 192 -5.15 6.73 21.61
N ARG A 193 -4.91 7.72 20.76
CA ARG A 193 -5.89 8.76 20.43
C ARG A 193 -5.94 9.00 18.93
N PHE A 194 -7.12 9.39 18.46
CA PHE A 194 -7.35 9.87 17.10
C PHE A 194 -8.46 10.92 17.11
N THR A 195 -8.62 11.65 16.01
CA THR A 195 -9.70 12.63 15.84
C THR A 195 -10.51 12.26 14.60
N THR A 196 -11.84 12.20 14.75
CA THR A 196 -12.76 12.00 13.62
C THR A 196 -12.72 13.21 12.67
N ALA A 197 -13.06 12.99 11.40
CA ALA A 197 -13.19 14.09 10.45
C ALA A 197 -14.25 15.11 10.92
N THR A 198 -14.11 16.38 10.56
CA THR A 198 -15.18 17.36 10.81
C THR A 198 -16.41 17.07 9.96
N ALA A 199 -17.58 17.55 10.40
CA ALA A 199 -18.75 17.58 9.54
C ALA A 199 -18.56 18.63 8.43
N GLY A 200 -18.81 18.25 7.18
CA GLY A 200 -18.69 19.14 6.03
C GLY A 200 -17.26 19.41 5.58
N ALA A 201 -17.13 20.30 4.59
CA ALA A 201 -15.85 20.68 4.00
C ALA A 201 -15.03 21.56 4.95
N SER A 202 -13.75 21.24 5.11
CA SER A 202 -12.80 22.05 5.87
C SER A 202 -11.37 21.77 5.41
N ASP A 203 -10.48 22.76 5.60
CA ASP A 203 -9.09 22.63 5.18
C ASP A 203 -8.38 21.52 5.96
N PHE A 204 -7.58 20.71 5.27
CA PHE A 204 -6.69 19.73 5.87
C PHE A 204 -5.46 19.50 5.00
N GLN A 205 -4.46 18.87 5.61
CA GLN A 205 -3.27 18.39 4.93
C GLN A 205 -3.27 16.87 4.95
N PHE A 206 -2.70 16.26 3.92
CA PHE A 206 -2.40 14.84 3.89
C PHE A 206 -1.01 14.60 3.31
N LEU A 207 -0.43 13.48 3.68
CA LEU A 207 0.83 12.98 3.12
C LEU A 207 0.53 11.88 2.10
N ALA A 208 1.35 11.76 1.07
CA ALA A 208 1.26 10.68 0.10
C ALA A 208 2.64 10.04 -0.09
N PHE A 209 2.67 8.71 -0.01
CA PHE A 209 3.84 7.86 -0.14
C PHE A 209 3.53 6.76 -1.15
N GLY A 210 4.54 6.31 -1.89
CA GLY A 210 4.48 5.11 -2.71
C GLY A 210 5.81 4.38 -2.60
N ASP A 211 5.80 3.08 -2.92
CA ASP A 211 7.02 2.35 -3.26
C ASP A 211 8.06 2.31 -2.11
N ALA A 212 7.58 2.06 -0.89
CA ALA A 212 8.44 2.05 0.30
C ALA A 212 9.46 0.89 0.30
N GLN A 213 9.09 -0.23 -0.35
CA GLN A 213 9.86 -1.43 -0.70
C GLN A 213 11.31 -1.54 -0.20
N ILE A 214 12.19 -0.64 -0.64
CA ILE A 214 13.63 -0.68 -0.39
C ILE A 214 13.99 0.16 0.82
N GLY A 215 14.68 -0.46 1.78
CA GLY A 215 15.12 0.21 3.00
C GLY A 215 14.00 0.37 4.02
N LEU A 216 13.07 -0.59 4.10
CA LEU A 216 11.95 -0.57 5.06
C LEU A 216 12.39 -0.44 6.53
N ASP A 217 13.58 -0.91 6.86
CA ASP A 217 14.17 -0.87 8.21
C ASP A 217 15.23 0.24 8.39
N THR A 218 15.60 0.93 7.32
CA THR A 218 16.72 1.89 7.29
C THR A 218 16.31 3.27 6.80
N VAL A 219 15.71 3.36 5.61
CA VAL A 219 15.34 4.62 4.95
C VAL A 219 13.88 4.98 5.24
N TRP A 220 12.97 4.01 5.17
CA TRP A 220 11.53 4.22 5.34
C TRP A 220 11.15 4.92 6.66
N PRO A 221 11.69 4.54 7.84
CA PRO A 221 11.37 5.24 9.08
C PRO A 221 11.79 6.71 9.07
N ASP A 222 12.86 7.04 8.34
CA ASP A 222 13.38 8.39 8.19
C ASP A 222 12.56 9.23 7.20
N VAL A 223 12.05 8.62 6.13
CA VAL A 223 11.08 9.23 5.20
C VAL A 223 9.83 9.63 5.96
N ILE A 224 9.25 8.71 6.74
CA ILE A 224 8.08 8.99 7.58
C ILE A 224 8.40 10.13 8.54
N ARG A 225 9.49 10.04 9.32
CA ARG A 225 9.87 11.09 10.29
C ARG A 225 9.96 12.47 9.64
N ARG A 226 10.64 12.61 8.49
CA ARG A 226 10.79 13.89 7.79
C ARG A 226 9.47 14.42 7.26
N ALA A 227 8.59 13.54 6.78
CA ALA A 227 7.27 13.91 6.32
C ALA A 227 6.38 14.40 7.47
N GLU A 228 6.41 13.72 8.62
CA GLU A 228 5.74 14.15 9.85
C GLU A 228 6.26 15.50 10.37
N GLU A 229 7.58 15.73 10.33
CA GLU A 229 8.18 17.01 10.71
C GLU A 229 7.73 18.15 9.78
N ARG A 230 7.50 17.86 8.50
CA ARG A 230 7.09 18.86 7.50
C ARG A 230 5.58 19.14 7.52
N ALA A 231 4.77 18.14 7.82
CA ALA A 231 3.31 18.23 7.86
C ALA A 231 2.73 17.64 9.16
N PRO A 232 3.08 18.19 10.34
CA PRO A 232 2.65 17.63 11.64
C PRO A 232 1.14 17.70 11.86
N GLN A 233 0.43 18.49 11.05
CA GLN A 233 -1.03 18.64 11.09
C GLN A 233 -1.74 17.74 10.08
N ALA A 234 -1.02 16.89 9.34
CA ALA A 234 -1.61 15.98 8.38
C ALA A 234 -2.64 15.08 9.07
N LYS A 235 -3.81 14.96 8.43
CA LYS A 235 -4.96 14.19 8.93
C LYS A 235 -5.06 12.81 8.30
N LEU A 236 -4.44 12.64 7.13
CA LEU A 236 -4.40 11.40 6.37
C LEU A 236 -2.97 11.11 5.88
N SER A 237 -2.64 9.83 5.76
CA SER A 237 -1.49 9.36 4.98
C SER A 237 -1.97 8.39 3.91
N LEU A 238 -1.64 8.66 2.65
CA LEU A 238 -1.94 7.82 1.51
C LEU A 238 -0.69 6.98 1.21
N HIS A 239 -0.86 5.67 1.05
CA HIS A 239 0.20 4.77 0.60
C HIS A 239 -0.25 4.08 -0.69
N VAL A 240 0.31 4.52 -1.82
CA VAL A 240 -0.24 4.31 -3.15
C VAL A 240 0.26 3.04 -3.87
N GLY A 241 0.53 1.98 -3.10
CA GLY A 241 1.03 0.70 -3.62
C GLY A 241 2.49 0.44 -3.29
N ASP A 242 2.86 -0.82 -3.44
CA ASP A 242 4.23 -1.33 -3.27
C ASP A 242 4.81 -0.95 -1.90
N LEU A 243 4.09 -1.36 -0.86
CA LEU A 243 4.45 -1.15 0.54
C LEU A 243 5.61 -2.05 0.94
N ILE A 244 5.62 -3.26 0.36
CA ILE A 244 6.59 -4.33 0.58
C ILE A 244 7.08 -4.86 -0.78
N ASN A 245 8.07 -5.76 -0.81
CA ASN A 245 8.52 -6.40 -2.06
C ASN A 245 7.77 -7.71 -2.33
N THR A 246 7.40 -8.45 -1.28
CA THR A 246 6.66 -9.72 -1.42
C THR A 246 5.62 -9.87 -0.32
N ALA A 247 4.35 -10.07 -0.70
CA ALA A 247 3.25 -10.14 0.27
C ALA A 247 3.44 -11.23 1.32
N THR A 248 4.07 -12.35 0.98
CA THR A 248 4.32 -13.44 1.93
C THR A 248 5.49 -13.21 2.89
N ASN A 249 6.21 -12.08 2.75
CA ASN A 249 7.36 -11.75 3.59
C ASN A 249 6.95 -10.98 4.86
N GLU A 250 6.71 -11.71 5.94
CA GLU A 250 6.32 -11.13 7.23
C GLU A 250 7.34 -10.15 7.82
N LYS A 251 8.64 -10.28 7.48
CA LYS A 251 9.67 -9.35 7.95
C LYS A 251 9.55 -7.97 7.30
N GLU A 252 9.14 -7.93 6.04
CA GLU A 252 8.89 -6.67 5.33
C GLU A 252 7.66 -5.97 5.90
N TRP A 253 6.56 -6.70 6.13
CA TRP A 253 5.40 -6.16 6.83
C TRP A 253 5.77 -5.61 8.21
N ASN A 254 6.52 -6.38 9.02
CA ASN A 254 7.03 -5.89 10.30
C ASN A 254 7.79 -4.57 10.16
N SER A 255 8.68 -4.47 9.17
CA SER A 255 9.53 -3.29 8.95
C SER A 255 8.72 -2.08 8.48
N TRP A 256 7.77 -2.29 7.54
CA TRP A 256 6.90 -1.24 7.05
C TRP A 256 6.04 -0.63 8.17
N PHE A 257 5.40 -1.47 8.99
CA PHE A 257 4.62 -1.03 10.15
C PHE A 257 5.49 -0.38 11.22
N ALA A 258 6.69 -0.92 11.50
CA ALA A 258 7.63 -0.33 12.45
C ALA A 258 8.06 1.09 12.02
N GLY A 259 8.23 1.31 10.71
CA GLY A 259 8.56 2.63 10.16
C GLY A 259 7.48 3.69 10.39
N LEU A 260 6.21 3.29 10.44
CA LEU A 260 5.08 4.17 10.75
C LEU A 260 5.00 4.57 12.23
N LYS A 261 5.65 3.82 13.13
CA LYS A 261 5.60 4.05 14.59
C LYS A 261 4.14 4.24 15.06
N ASN A 262 3.84 5.34 15.73
CA ASN A 262 2.50 5.65 16.26
C ASN A 262 1.60 6.37 15.24
N VAL A 263 2.08 6.67 14.03
CA VAL A 263 1.28 7.36 13.00
C VAL A 263 0.08 6.51 12.61
N ALA A 264 0.29 5.22 12.34
CA ALA A 264 -0.78 4.28 11.98
C ALA A 264 -1.87 4.18 13.08
N ALA A 265 -1.50 4.30 14.35
CA ALA A 265 -2.41 4.22 15.49
C ALA A 265 -3.14 5.54 15.81
N SER A 266 -2.85 6.63 15.11
CA SER A 266 -3.43 7.96 15.44
C SER A 266 -3.95 8.75 14.23
N ARG A 267 -3.59 8.32 13.02
CA ARG A 267 -3.97 8.94 11.75
C ARG A 267 -4.64 7.93 10.84
N ASN A 268 -5.62 8.39 10.06
CA ASN A 268 -6.22 7.60 9.01
C ASN A 268 -5.21 7.32 7.89
N ILE A 269 -5.00 6.03 7.63
CA ILE A 269 -4.13 5.52 6.58
C ILE A 269 -5.01 4.99 5.45
N LEU A 270 -4.83 5.54 4.25
CA LEU A 270 -5.45 5.04 3.03
C LEU A 270 -4.38 4.26 2.27
N THR A 271 -4.69 3.04 1.85
CA THR A 271 -3.74 2.16 1.18
C THR A 271 -4.36 1.54 -0.06
N THR A 272 -3.57 1.36 -1.11
CA THR A 272 -3.95 0.59 -2.31
C THR A 272 -2.87 -0.46 -2.59
N PRO A 273 -3.22 -1.68 -3.03
CA PRO A 273 -2.22 -2.67 -3.39
C PRO A 273 -1.55 -2.30 -4.71
N GLY A 274 -0.22 -2.42 -4.76
CA GLY A 274 0.57 -2.43 -5.98
C GLY A 274 0.84 -3.86 -6.44
N ASN A 275 1.71 -4.03 -7.44
CA ASN A 275 2.04 -5.36 -7.95
C ASN A 275 2.81 -6.21 -6.93
N HIS A 276 3.55 -5.59 -6.01
CA HIS A 276 4.30 -6.34 -5.01
C HIS A 276 3.40 -6.95 -3.92
N GLU A 277 2.25 -6.35 -3.63
CA GLU A 277 1.24 -6.96 -2.77
C GLU A 277 0.61 -8.21 -3.40
N HIS A 278 0.65 -8.36 -4.73
CA HIS A 278 0.23 -9.59 -5.40
C HIS A 278 1.33 -10.66 -5.48
N SER A 279 2.58 -10.31 -5.18
CA SER A 279 3.73 -11.23 -5.28
C SER A 279 3.65 -12.31 -4.21
N GLY A 280 3.42 -13.56 -4.63
CA GLY A 280 3.22 -14.71 -3.74
C GLY A 280 1.83 -14.82 -3.12
N ASP A 281 0.94 -13.84 -3.37
CA ASP A 281 -0.42 -13.79 -2.83
C ASP A 281 -1.37 -13.11 -3.83
N THR A 282 -1.75 -13.85 -4.88
CA THR A 282 -2.58 -13.32 -5.97
C THR A 282 -3.98 -12.88 -5.53
N ARG A 283 -4.46 -13.34 -4.37
CA ARG A 283 -5.78 -13.03 -3.81
C ARG A 283 -5.75 -11.98 -2.71
N LEU A 284 -4.57 -11.42 -2.41
CA LEU A 284 -4.38 -10.36 -1.41
C LEU A 284 -4.88 -10.76 -0.03
N GLY A 285 -4.71 -12.03 0.37
CA GLY A 285 -5.11 -12.51 1.70
C GLY A 285 -4.35 -11.79 2.82
N THR A 286 -3.05 -11.58 2.63
CA THR A 286 -2.18 -10.86 3.57
C THR A 286 -2.55 -9.39 3.68
N TRP A 287 -2.84 -8.76 2.55
CA TRP A 287 -3.34 -7.38 2.51
C TRP A 287 -4.62 -7.22 3.33
N LYS A 288 -5.62 -8.07 3.04
CA LYS A 288 -6.94 -8.07 3.70
C LYS A 288 -6.89 -8.43 5.18
N ALA A 289 -5.82 -9.10 5.63
CA ALA A 289 -5.57 -9.33 7.05
C ALA A 289 -5.02 -8.08 7.76
N ASN A 290 -4.23 -7.25 7.07
CA ASN A 290 -3.61 -6.06 7.66
C ASN A 290 -4.49 -4.81 7.57
N PHE A 291 -5.33 -4.69 6.54
CA PHE A 291 -6.13 -3.51 6.26
C PHE A 291 -7.61 -3.84 6.12
N ALA A 292 -8.46 -2.94 6.60
CA ALA A 292 -9.90 -3.01 6.43
C ALA A 292 -10.41 -1.64 5.94
N HIS A 293 -10.99 -1.62 4.76
CA HIS A 293 -11.41 -0.39 4.07
C HIS A 293 -12.95 -0.33 3.95
N PRO A 294 -13.52 0.78 3.47
CA PRO A 294 -14.96 0.88 3.28
C PRO A 294 -15.49 -0.23 2.37
N ALA A 295 -16.55 -0.91 2.83
CA ALA A 295 -17.24 -1.94 2.07
C ALA A 295 -18.19 -1.33 1.01
N ASN A 296 -17.63 -0.51 0.12
CA ASN A 296 -18.33 0.14 -0.99
C ASN A 296 -17.67 -0.11 -2.36
N GLN A 297 -16.93 -1.21 -2.48
CA GLN A 297 -16.32 -1.71 -3.70
C GLN A 297 -17.36 -1.99 -4.80
N PRO A 298 -16.94 -2.10 -6.08
CA PRO A 298 -17.81 -2.53 -7.17
C PRO A 298 -18.44 -3.91 -6.92
N THR A 299 -19.71 -4.00 -7.29
CA THR A 299 -20.56 -5.20 -7.26
C THR A 299 -21.42 -5.25 -8.51
N GLY A 300 -22.02 -6.40 -8.82
CA GLY A 300 -22.93 -6.53 -9.96
C GLY A 300 -24.09 -5.52 -9.97
N THR A 301 -24.48 -4.97 -8.81
CA THR A 301 -25.57 -3.98 -8.69
C THR A 301 -25.09 -2.53 -8.66
N THR A 302 -23.79 -2.27 -8.50
CA THR A 302 -23.23 -0.90 -8.39
C THR A 302 -22.50 -0.44 -9.66
N ILE A 303 -22.38 -1.33 -10.65
CA ILE A 303 -21.78 -1.07 -11.97
C ILE A 303 -22.81 -0.66 -13.06
N GLY A 304 -24.02 -0.25 -12.65
CA GLY A 304 -25.03 0.29 -13.55
C GLY A 304 -25.42 -0.68 -14.69
N GLU A 305 -25.44 -0.17 -15.93
CA GLU A 305 -25.82 -0.93 -17.12
C GLU A 305 -24.97 -2.18 -17.35
N LEU A 306 -23.68 -2.12 -16.97
CA LEU A 306 -22.75 -3.23 -17.14
C LEU A 306 -23.22 -4.48 -16.38
N GLY A 307 -23.91 -4.29 -15.25
CA GLY A 307 -24.48 -5.37 -14.45
C GLY A 307 -25.48 -6.23 -15.22
N ARG A 308 -26.17 -5.67 -16.21
CA ARG A 308 -27.15 -6.41 -17.03
C ARG A 308 -26.50 -7.48 -17.91
N LEU A 309 -25.20 -7.40 -18.16
CA LEU A 309 -24.49 -8.46 -18.89
C LEU A 309 -24.52 -9.80 -18.15
N ALA A 310 -24.77 -9.81 -16.83
CA ALA A 310 -24.91 -11.01 -16.03
C ALA A 310 -26.36 -11.53 -15.95
N GLU A 311 -27.32 -10.89 -16.61
CA GLU A 311 -28.74 -11.28 -16.57
C GLU A 311 -29.09 -12.31 -17.65
N GLY A 312 -29.84 -13.34 -17.28
CA GLY A 312 -30.34 -14.37 -18.19
C GLY A 312 -29.57 -15.69 -18.16
N GLU A 313 -29.88 -16.55 -19.12
CA GLU A 313 -29.44 -17.96 -19.13
C GLU A 313 -28.39 -18.29 -20.20
N SER A 314 -27.94 -17.30 -20.97
CA SER A 314 -26.89 -17.52 -21.98
C SER A 314 -25.55 -17.87 -21.32
N ASP A 315 -24.69 -18.56 -22.06
CA ASP A 315 -23.35 -18.90 -21.60
C ASP A 315 -22.52 -17.65 -21.26
N ALA A 316 -22.67 -16.58 -22.06
CA ALA A 316 -22.05 -15.28 -21.79
C ALA A 316 -22.56 -14.65 -20.50
N ALA A 317 -23.88 -14.67 -20.25
CA ALA A 317 -24.46 -14.11 -19.02
C ALA A 317 -23.97 -14.85 -17.77
N LYS A 318 -23.95 -16.19 -17.82
CA LYS A 318 -23.40 -17.04 -16.76
C LYS A 318 -21.92 -16.74 -16.50
N GLN A 319 -21.14 -16.49 -17.56
CA GLN A 319 -19.73 -16.16 -17.41
C GLN A 319 -19.51 -14.76 -16.83
N TRP A 320 -20.28 -13.75 -17.27
CA TRP A 320 -20.26 -12.42 -16.67
C TRP A 320 -20.64 -12.44 -15.18
N ALA A 321 -21.67 -13.20 -14.81
CA ALA A 321 -22.06 -13.39 -13.41
C ALA A 321 -20.91 -13.95 -12.56
N ALA A 322 -20.22 -14.98 -13.06
CA ALA A 322 -19.07 -15.58 -12.37
C ALA A 322 -17.89 -14.60 -12.23
N TYR A 323 -17.58 -13.81 -13.27
CA TYR A 323 -16.56 -12.78 -13.19
C TYR A 323 -16.94 -11.66 -12.22
N PHE A 324 -18.15 -11.11 -12.29
CA PHE A 324 -18.59 -10.06 -11.38
C PHE A 324 -18.58 -10.51 -9.92
N GLU A 325 -18.99 -11.75 -9.62
CA GLU A 325 -18.90 -12.30 -8.26
C GLU A 325 -17.44 -12.37 -7.78
N HIS A 326 -16.55 -12.92 -8.61
CA HIS A 326 -15.11 -13.03 -8.32
C HIS A 326 -14.45 -11.67 -8.11
N TRP A 327 -14.69 -10.75 -9.04
CA TRP A 327 -14.19 -9.39 -9.04
C TRP A 327 -14.71 -8.57 -7.87
N SER A 328 -15.97 -8.74 -7.46
CA SER A 328 -16.51 -8.09 -6.25
C SER A 328 -15.74 -8.52 -4.99
N LYS A 329 -15.36 -9.81 -4.90
CA LYS A 329 -14.56 -10.35 -3.79
C LYS A 329 -13.11 -9.89 -3.86
N MET A 330 -12.54 -9.78 -5.06
CA MET A 330 -11.19 -9.23 -5.25
C MET A 330 -11.13 -7.74 -4.88
N ALA A 331 -12.09 -6.96 -5.35
CA ALA A 331 -12.23 -5.53 -5.15
C ALA A 331 -12.49 -5.12 -3.68
N ALA A 332 -13.09 -6.01 -2.88
CA ALA A 332 -13.23 -5.80 -1.44
C ALA A 332 -11.86 -5.46 -0.82
N ASP A 333 -11.82 -4.40 -0.01
CA ASP A 333 -10.61 -3.84 0.62
C ASP A 333 -9.50 -3.39 -0.35
N THR A 334 -9.77 -3.25 -1.65
CA THR A 334 -8.76 -2.83 -2.65
C THR A 334 -9.26 -1.77 -3.62
N VAL A 335 -10.58 -1.69 -3.81
CA VAL A 335 -11.27 -0.66 -4.59
C VAL A 335 -12.37 -0.10 -3.70
N TYR A 336 -12.29 1.18 -3.37
CA TYR A 336 -13.21 1.79 -2.41
C TYR A 336 -13.20 3.32 -2.53
N ALA A 337 -14.19 3.97 -1.94
CA ALA A 337 -14.25 5.42 -1.83
C ALA A 337 -14.45 5.87 -0.39
N THR A 338 -13.86 7.01 -0.02
CA THR A 338 -14.09 7.66 1.28
C THR A 338 -14.13 9.17 1.11
N ASP A 339 -15.03 9.82 1.83
CA ASP A 339 -15.15 11.28 1.84
C ASP A 339 -14.54 11.84 3.13
N TYR A 340 -13.43 12.56 3.00
CA TYR A 340 -12.78 13.22 4.12
C TYR A 340 -12.85 14.73 3.94
N GLN A 341 -13.63 15.39 4.82
CA GLN A 341 -13.76 16.86 4.90
C GLN A 341 -13.96 17.54 3.54
N GLY A 342 -14.89 17.02 2.74
CA GLY A 342 -15.25 17.58 1.43
C GLY A 342 -14.40 17.11 0.26
N VAL A 343 -13.40 16.25 0.49
CA VAL A 343 -12.60 15.62 -0.58
C VAL A 343 -12.94 14.13 -0.65
N ARG A 344 -13.33 13.67 -1.84
CA ARG A 344 -13.53 12.24 -2.14
C ARG A 344 -12.23 11.61 -2.58
N PHE A 345 -11.74 10.65 -1.81
CA PHE A 345 -10.65 9.77 -2.20
C PHE A 345 -11.24 8.51 -2.82
N VAL A 346 -10.76 8.13 -4.00
CA VAL A 346 -11.17 6.90 -4.68
C VAL A 346 -9.93 6.07 -4.94
N THR A 347 -9.96 4.83 -4.45
CA THR A 347 -8.94 3.82 -4.70
C THR A 347 -9.44 2.87 -5.78
N LEU A 348 -8.58 2.57 -6.75
CA LEU A 348 -8.78 1.57 -7.80
C LEU A 348 -7.67 0.51 -7.71
N ASN A 349 -7.87 -0.63 -8.36
CA ASN A 349 -6.93 -1.75 -8.32
C ASN A 349 -6.32 -2.00 -9.71
N SER A 350 -5.03 -1.67 -9.84
CA SER A 350 -4.33 -1.69 -11.11
C SER A 350 -3.92 -3.08 -11.60
N ASN A 351 -4.25 -4.17 -10.88
CA ASN A 351 -3.86 -5.53 -11.22
C ASN A 351 -4.36 -5.93 -12.62
N ARG A 352 -3.45 -6.49 -13.42
CA ARG A 352 -3.75 -7.00 -14.78
C ARG A 352 -3.50 -8.49 -14.95
N ASN A 353 -3.13 -9.19 -13.88
CA ASN A 353 -2.83 -10.62 -13.94
C ASN A 353 -4.11 -11.43 -14.22
N THR A 354 -4.27 -11.89 -15.47
CA THR A 354 -5.47 -12.60 -15.93
C THR A 354 -5.74 -13.89 -15.18
N ALA A 355 -4.70 -14.61 -14.75
CA ALA A 355 -4.86 -15.82 -13.95
C ALA A 355 -5.51 -15.53 -12.60
N SER A 356 -5.15 -14.42 -11.96
CA SER A 356 -5.74 -13.98 -10.69
C SER A 356 -7.16 -13.44 -10.88
N LEU A 357 -7.40 -12.76 -12.00
CA LEU A 357 -8.69 -12.18 -12.35
C LEU A 357 -9.71 -13.21 -12.88
N THR A 358 -9.29 -14.46 -13.09
CA THR A 358 -10.17 -15.53 -13.58
C THR A 358 -10.65 -16.40 -12.42
N PRO A 359 -11.98 -16.60 -12.25
CA PRO A 359 -12.49 -17.48 -11.20
C PRO A 359 -12.14 -18.95 -11.47
N ASP A 360 -11.91 -19.71 -10.39
CA ASP A 360 -11.54 -21.14 -10.47
C ASP A 360 -12.59 -21.99 -11.20
N ASN A 361 -13.88 -21.66 -11.03
CA ASN A 361 -15.01 -22.41 -11.59
C ASN A 361 -15.71 -21.62 -12.69
N LEU A 362 -14.94 -21.16 -13.69
CA LEU A 362 -15.48 -20.35 -14.78
C LEU A 362 -16.43 -21.16 -15.70
N PRO A 363 -17.68 -20.72 -15.91
CA PRO A 363 -18.57 -21.34 -16.89
C PRO A 363 -18.00 -21.25 -18.31
N GLY A 364 -18.26 -22.28 -19.12
CA GLY A 364 -17.89 -22.28 -20.53
C GLY A 364 -18.67 -21.22 -21.32
N CYS A 365 -17.99 -20.55 -22.24
CA CYS A 365 -18.59 -19.58 -23.17
C CYS A 365 -17.74 -19.54 -24.44
N PHE A 366 -18.38 -19.44 -25.61
CA PHE A 366 -17.71 -19.34 -26.91
C PHE A 366 -18.31 -18.18 -27.71
N GLY A 367 -17.47 -17.22 -28.10
CA GLY A 367 -17.93 -16.03 -28.82
C GLY A 367 -17.13 -14.78 -28.45
N LEU A 368 -17.38 -13.69 -29.17
CA LEU A 368 -16.75 -12.38 -28.90
C LEU A 368 -17.44 -11.61 -27.76
N ASP A 369 -18.61 -12.08 -27.32
CA ASP A 369 -19.41 -11.55 -26.21
C ASP A 369 -19.00 -12.11 -24.85
N CYS A 370 -18.17 -13.16 -24.83
CA CYS A 370 -17.64 -13.76 -23.61
C CYS A 370 -16.59 -12.85 -22.95
N PRO A 371 -16.69 -12.55 -21.64
CA PRO A 371 -15.70 -11.73 -20.92
C PRO A 371 -14.28 -12.33 -20.92
N SER A 372 -14.15 -13.65 -21.10
CA SER A 372 -12.85 -14.33 -21.15
C SER A 372 -11.98 -13.94 -22.35
N VAL A 373 -12.54 -13.28 -23.38
CA VAL A 373 -11.80 -12.80 -24.55
C VAL A 373 -10.76 -11.75 -24.18
N ASP A 374 -11.09 -10.87 -23.23
CA ASP A 374 -10.18 -9.86 -22.69
C ASP A 374 -10.50 -9.58 -21.22
N VAL A 375 -10.00 -10.47 -20.34
CA VAL A 375 -10.24 -10.42 -18.90
C VAL A 375 -9.71 -9.13 -18.28
N SER A 376 -8.50 -8.69 -18.69
CA SER A 376 -7.88 -7.48 -18.14
C SER A 376 -8.68 -6.22 -18.50
N ALA A 377 -9.11 -6.08 -19.76
CA ALA A 377 -9.95 -4.93 -20.13
C ALA A 377 -11.33 -5.00 -19.47
N SER A 378 -11.91 -6.19 -19.32
CA SER A 378 -13.22 -6.37 -18.68
C SER A 378 -13.19 -6.03 -17.18
N TRP A 379 -12.10 -6.37 -16.49
CA TRP A 379 -11.83 -5.95 -15.10
C TRP A 379 -11.78 -4.42 -14.97
N LEU A 380 -11.03 -3.74 -15.84
CA LEU A 380 -10.97 -2.27 -15.82
C LEU A 380 -12.33 -1.62 -16.14
N ARG A 381 -13.14 -2.22 -17.02
CA ARG A 381 -14.51 -1.77 -17.31
C ARG A 381 -15.43 -1.92 -16.10
N PHE A 382 -15.27 -3.01 -15.35
CA PHE A 382 -16.02 -3.26 -14.11
C PHE A 382 -15.75 -2.17 -13.07
N GLU A 383 -14.49 -1.83 -12.83
CA GLU A 383 -14.12 -0.74 -11.93
C GLU A 383 -14.56 0.64 -12.46
N ALA A 384 -14.42 0.90 -13.77
CA ALA A 384 -14.82 2.16 -14.38
C ALA A 384 -16.34 2.40 -14.27
N ALA A 385 -17.16 1.38 -14.48
CA ALA A 385 -18.61 1.48 -14.37
C ALA A 385 -19.06 1.79 -12.92
N TRP A 386 -18.36 1.26 -11.92
CA TRP A 386 -18.57 1.64 -10.53
C TRP A 386 -18.07 3.06 -10.23
N LEU A 387 -16.92 3.44 -10.77
CA LEU A 387 -16.37 4.79 -10.62
C LEU A 387 -17.35 5.84 -11.14
N ASP A 388 -18.02 5.58 -12.27
CA ASP A 388 -19.06 6.46 -12.79
C ASP A 388 -20.20 6.65 -11.78
N THR A 389 -20.68 5.57 -11.15
CA THR A 389 -21.68 5.63 -10.07
C THR A 389 -21.18 6.45 -8.89
N VAL A 390 -19.96 6.18 -8.42
CA VAL A 390 -19.32 6.93 -7.31
C VAL A 390 -19.20 8.41 -7.67
N LEU A 391 -18.79 8.75 -8.89
CA LEU A 391 -18.63 10.13 -9.30
C LEU A 391 -19.97 10.85 -9.50
N GLN A 392 -21.04 10.15 -9.89
CA GLN A 392 -22.39 10.74 -9.99
C GLN A 392 -22.99 11.04 -8.61
N GLN A 393 -22.67 10.21 -7.61
CA GLN A 393 -23.12 10.37 -6.23
C GLN A 393 -22.20 11.28 -5.40
N ASN A 394 -21.36 12.09 -6.02
CA ASN A 394 -20.49 13.01 -5.30
C ASN A 394 -21.30 14.23 -4.83
N PRO A 395 -21.46 14.46 -3.52
CA PRO A 395 -22.26 15.57 -3.00
C PRO A 395 -21.68 16.96 -3.33
N GLY A 396 -20.41 17.03 -3.76
CA GLY A 396 -19.76 18.28 -4.18
C GLY A 396 -19.85 18.60 -5.68
N LYS A 397 -20.61 17.82 -6.46
CA LYS A 397 -20.88 18.09 -7.88
C LYS A 397 -22.07 19.00 -8.12
#